data_AF-A0A9P7DXV0-F1
#
_entry.id   AF-A0A9P7DXV0-F1
#
_cell.length_a   1.000
_cell.length_b   1.000
_cell.length_c   1.000
_cell.angle_alpha   90.00
_cell.angle_beta   90.00
_cell.angle_gamma   90.00
#
_symmetry.space_group_name_H-M   'P 1'
#
loop_
_entity.id
_entity.type
_entity.pdbx_description
1 polymer ?
#
loop_
_entity_poly.entity_id
_entity_poly.type
_entity_poly.pdbx_seq_one_letter_code
_entity_poly.pdbx_strand_id
1 'polypeptide(L)'
;PTNPRTLADVREEVAQSLAFRMITKARTVDGVRIGVHFTFSKKDDGRFLRLVTSHIRARLPSSRYLFAIATTGASPTSRGTRGGARISNALVICGSDEDDVQRAVLLASSKFLGRVDAVQNTGTLLAASVRHIGSSYDDAALWDVLSKSVRAPIDPLLPPPGSRSIDQLLSDARSKLERMTPRQAYDALHDPTFPMPVFLVDIRPASQRAREGGIHGSLIIERNVLEWRFDPRCEARLAIADRYDLKIIIYCQEGYTSSLAAASLHELGLLNATDIVGGFAAWGAAGLPGQIRPPSTISDEESYQISQPS
;
A
#
# COMPACT_ATOMS: atom_id res chain seq x y z
N PRO A 1 8.46 43.35 -40.53
CA PRO A 1 8.49 41.87 -40.73
C PRO A 1 8.23 41.13 -39.40
N THR A 2 7.01 40.65 -39.21
CA THR A 2 6.68 39.75 -38.10
C THR A 2 7.38 38.41 -38.32
N ASN A 3 8.21 37.99 -37.36
CA ASN A 3 8.88 36.69 -37.40
C ASN A 3 7.83 35.58 -37.60
N PRO A 4 8.07 34.58 -38.47
CA PRO A 4 7.12 33.50 -38.69
C PRO A 4 6.92 32.71 -37.39
N ARG A 5 5.66 32.51 -36.99
CA ARG A 5 5.29 31.73 -35.79
C ARG A 5 5.88 30.33 -35.86
N THR A 6 6.56 29.91 -34.80
CA THR A 6 7.13 28.56 -34.70
C THR A 6 6.08 27.56 -34.21
N LEU A 7 6.35 26.25 -34.40
CA LEU A 7 5.52 25.19 -33.83
C LEU A 7 5.44 25.26 -32.29
N ALA A 8 6.48 25.78 -31.64
CA ALA A 8 6.49 25.99 -30.20
C ALA A 8 5.50 27.08 -29.79
N ASP A 9 5.46 28.20 -30.53
CA ASP A 9 4.52 29.30 -30.28
C ASP A 9 3.06 28.84 -30.40
N VAL A 10 2.76 28.01 -31.39
CA VAL A 10 1.41 27.43 -31.55
C VAL A 10 1.06 26.49 -30.39
N ARG A 11 2.01 25.63 -29.95
CA ARG A 11 1.77 24.72 -28.82
C ARG A 11 1.53 25.47 -27.52
N GLU A 12 2.27 26.54 -27.29
CA GLU A 12 2.10 27.46 -26.18
C GLU A 12 0.70 28.10 -26.19
N GLU A 13 0.30 28.70 -27.33
CA GLU A 13 -1.02 29.32 -27.49
C GLU A 13 -2.18 28.32 -27.23
N VAL A 14 -2.05 27.10 -27.74
CA VAL A 14 -3.04 26.04 -27.49
C VAL A 14 -3.06 25.64 -26.02
N ALA A 15 -1.91 25.48 -25.38
CA ALA A 15 -1.83 25.10 -23.96
C ALA A 15 -2.48 26.17 -23.07
N GLN A 16 -2.23 27.45 -23.34
CA GLN A 16 -2.85 28.58 -22.65
C GLN A 16 -4.38 28.59 -22.83
N SER A 17 -4.86 28.38 -24.06
CA SER A 17 -6.29 28.32 -24.38
C SER A 17 -6.99 27.16 -23.67
N LEU A 18 -6.36 25.97 -23.64
CA LEU A 18 -6.87 24.81 -22.92
C LEU A 18 -6.94 25.07 -21.42
N ALA A 19 -5.87 25.57 -20.81
CA ALA A 19 -5.85 25.92 -19.39
C ALA A 19 -6.97 26.92 -19.04
N PHE A 20 -7.15 27.96 -19.85
CA PHE A 20 -8.24 28.93 -19.66
C PHE A 20 -9.62 28.26 -19.71
N ARG A 21 -9.88 27.43 -20.73
CA ARG A 21 -11.16 26.71 -20.87
C ARG A 21 -11.43 25.79 -19.68
N MET A 22 -10.41 25.08 -19.20
CA MET A 22 -10.53 24.19 -18.05
C MET A 22 -10.85 24.96 -16.77
N ILE A 23 -10.18 26.08 -16.52
CA ILE A 23 -10.45 26.93 -15.37
C ILE A 23 -11.88 27.47 -15.42
N THR A 24 -12.33 27.94 -16.58
CA THR A 24 -13.67 28.50 -16.77
C THR A 24 -14.78 27.46 -16.61
N LYS A 25 -14.52 26.20 -16.99
CA LYS A 25 -15.48 25.08 -16.85
C LYS A 25 -15.33 24.30 -15.54
N ALA A 26 -14.41 24.70 -14.66
CA ALA A 26 -14.17 24.01 -13.41
C ALA A 26 -15.40 24.05 -12.50
N ARG A 27 -15.62 22.96 -11.75
CA ARG A 27 -16.64 22.88 -10.71
C ARG A 27 -15.98 23.06 -9.35
N THR A 28 -16.74 23.52 -8.36
CA THR A 28 -16.24 23.62 -6.98
C THR A 28 -16.85 22.49 -6.15
N VAL A 29 -16.02 21.72 -5.46
CA VAL A 29 -16.41 20.67 -4.50
C VAL A 29 -15.64 20.92 -3.22
N ASP A 30 -16.34 21.08 -2.09
CA ASP A 30 -15.75 21.37 -0.77
C ASP A 30 -14.69 22.49 -0.78
N GLY A 31 -14.95 23.55 -1.55
CA GLY A 31 -14.06 24.71 -1.69
C GLY A 31 -12.88 24.51 -2.66
N VAL A 32 -12.75 23.34 -3.29
CA VAL A 32 -11.68 23.02 -4.25
C VAL A 32 -12.20 23.08 -5.68
N ARG A 33 -11.48 23.81 -6.55
CA ARG A 33 -11.81 23.87 -7.98
C ARG A 33 -11.30 22.61 -8.68
N ILE A 34 -12.22 21.83 -9.23
CA ILE A 34 -11.91 20.61 -9.97
C ILE A 34 -12.29 20.67 -11.44
N GLY A 35 -11.50 20.00 -12.29
CA GLY A 35 -11.82 19.92 -13.72
C GLY A 35 -11.16 18.75 -14.42
N VAL A 36 -11.90 18.15 -15.35
CA VAL A 36 -11.43 17.07 -16.22
C VAL A 36 -11.41 17.56 -17.66
N HIS A 37 -10.38 17.20 -18.41
CA HIS A 37 -10.31 17.48 -19.83
C HIS A 37 -9.63 16.36 -20.63
N PHE A 38 -10.21 16.06 -21.79
CA PHE A 38 -9.60 15.18 -22.79
C PHE A 38 -9.19 16.00 -23.99
N THR A 39 -7.95 15.81 -24.45
CA THR A 39 -7.44 16.44 -25.65
C THR A 39 -6.97 15.38 -26.64
N PHE A 40 -7.35 15.51 -27.90
CA PHE A 40 -6.87 14.60 -28.94
C PHE A 40 -5.39 14.85 -29.23
N SER A 41 -4.57 13.80 -29.26
CA SER A 41 -3.16 13.87 -29.65
C SER A 41 -2.73 12.62 -30.41
N LYS A 42 -2.06 12.81 -31.56
CA LYS A 42 -1.49 11.71 -32.35
C LYS A 42 -0.20 11.14 -31.75
N LYS A 43 0.40 11.82 -30.77
CA LYS A 43 1.60 11.41 -30.03
C LYS A 43 1.29 11.43 -28.53
N ASP A 44 1.86 10.50 -27.78
CA ASP A 44 1.79 10.54 -26.32
C ASP A 44 2.60 11.75 -25.79
N ASP A 45 1.91 12.87 -25.62
CA ASP A 45 2.51 14.19 -25.43
C ASP A 45 2.42 14.59 -23.95
N GLY A 46 2.90 13.75 -23.03
CA GLY A 46 2.94 14.06 -21.59
C GLY A 46 3.63 15.41 -21.27
N ARG A 47 4.59 15.85 -22.10
CA ARG A 47 5.20 17.20 -22.00
C ARG A 47 4.18 18.32 -22.27
N PHE A 48 3.29 18.14 -23.25
CA PHE A 48 2.22 19.10 -23.54
C PHE A 48 1.26 19.21 -22.38
N LEU A 49 0.85 18.07 -21.79
CA LEU A 49 -0.04 18.10 -20.63
C LEU A 49 0.59 18.86 -19.46
N ARG A 50 1.88 18.64 -19.20
CA ARG A 50 2.62 19.41 -18.18
C ARG A 50 2.64 20.92 -18.48
N LEU A 51 2.76 21.31 -19.75
CA LEU A 51 2.66 22.72 -20.16
C LEU A 51 1.26 23.29 -19.89
N VAL A 52 0.19 22.54 -20.16
CA VAL A 52 -1.17 22.95 -19.78
C VAL A 52 -1.27 23.14 -18.26
N THR A 53 -0.72 22.21 -17.48
CA THR A 53 -0.75 22.31 -16.01
C THR A 53 0.02 23.51 -15.45
N SER A 54 1.14 23.91 -16.07
CA SER A 54 1.89 25.10 -15.63
C SER A 54 1.07 26.38 -15.83
N HIS A 55 0.30 26.47 -16.91
CA HIS A 55 -0.63 27.58 -17.15
C HIS A 55 -1.83 27.60 -16.21
N ILE A 56 -2.32 26.43 -15.78
CA ILE A 56 -3.35 26.35 -14.75
C ILE A 56 -2.80 26.91 -13.44
N ARG A 57 -1.63 26.42 -13.02
CA ARG A 57 -0.96 26.86 -11.78
C ARG A 57 -0.69 28.37 -11.78
N ALA A 58 -0.18 28.92 -12.88
CA ALA A 58 0.11 30.34 -13.01
C ALA A 58 -1.14 31.23 -12.89
N ARG A 59 -2.33 30.71 -13.23
CA ARG A 59 -3.60 31.46 -13.20
C ARG A 59 -4.38 31.29 -11.90
N LEU A 60 -4.01 30.32 -11.06
CA LEU A 60 -4.69 30.02 -9.80
C LEU A 60 -3.71 30.02 -8.60
N PRO A 61 -2.89 31.07 -8.40
CA PRO A 61 -1.83 31.07 -7.38
C PRO A 61 -2.34 30.99 -5.93
N SER A 62 -3.57 31.43 -5.68
CA SER A 62 -4.16 31.51 -4.32
C SER A 62 -5.44 30.68 -4.18
N SER A 63 -5.76 29.84 -5.16
CA SER A 63 -6.95 28.98 -5.14
C SER A 63 -6.54 27.53 -4.89
N ARG A 64 -7.29 26.81 -4.06
CA ARG A 64 -7.16 25.36 -3.97
C ARG A 64 -7.81 24.72 -5.20
N TYR A 65 -7.07 23.86 -5.91
CA TYR A 65 -7.55 23.23 -7.13
C TYR A 65 -6.99 21.81 -7.34
N LEU A 66 -7.68 21.04 -8.18
CA LEU A 66 -7.25 19.73 -8.64
C LEU A 66 -7.80 19.44 -10.05
N PHE A 67 -6.94 19.27 -11.04
CA PHE A 67 -7.32 19.03 -12.44
C PHE A 67 -6.74 17.73 -12.98
N ALA A 68 -7.51 17.04 -13.83
CA ALA A 68 -7.06 15.89 -14.60
C ALA A 68 -7.13 16.21 -16.10
N ILE A 69 -6.06 15.94 -16.82
CA ILE A 69 -5.97 16.13 -18.27
C ILE A 69 -5.45 14.84 -18.89
N ALA A 70 -6.13 14.32 -19.89
CA ALA A 70 -5.68 13.13 -20.61
C ALA A 70 -5.58 13.37 -22.12
N THR A 71 -4.59 12.76 -22.77
CA THR A 71 -4.60 12.63 -24.22
C THR A 71 -5.54 11.50 -24.65
N THR A 72 -6.09 11.61 -25.86
CA THR A 72 -6.84 10.54 -26.53
C THR A 72 -6.36 10.40 -27.96
N GLY A 73 -6.70 9.28 -28.62
CA GLY A 73 -6.43 9.12 -30.05
C GLY A 73 -5.05 8.52 -30.41
N ALA A 74 -4.33 7.97 -29.44
CA ALA A 74 -3.16 7.15 -29.71
C ALA A 74 -3.52 6.00 -30.70
N SER A 75 -2.83 5.95 -31.83
CA SER A 75 -3.03 4.97 -32.90
C SER A 75 -2.20 3.70 -32.64
N PRO A 76 -2.67 2.49 -33.00
CA PRO A 76 -1.91 1.23 -32.91
C PRO A 76 -0.58 1.21 -33.70
N THR A 77 -0.28 2.24 -34.48
CA THR A 77 0.67 2.18 -35.59
C THR A 77 2.13 2.47 -35.25
N SER A 78 2.52 2.68 -33.98
CA SER A 78 3.95 2.71 -33.64
C SER A 78 4.47 1.26 -33.56
N ARG A 79 4.92 0.72 -34.69
CA ARG A 79 5.61 -0.57 -34.81
C ARG A 79 6.87 -0.59 -33.95
N GLY A 80 6.75 -1.05 -32.70
CA GLY A 80 7.83 -1.63 -31.92
C GLY A 80 7.85 -3.14 -32.16
N THR A 81 9.02 -3.66 -32.49
CA THR A 81 9.30 -5.07 -32.79
C THR A 81 8.83 -6.03 -31.70
N ARG A 82 8.10 -7.08 -32.10
CA ARG A 82 7.75 -8.31 -31.35
C ARG A 82 7.18 -8.09 -29.94
N GLY A 83 5.88 -7.83 -29.89
CA GLY A 83 5.05 -7.76 -28.69
C GLY A 83 4.03 -6.64 -28.88
N GLY A 84 2.74 -6.96 -29.06
CA GLY A 84 1.72 -5.99 -29.50
C GLY A 84 1.80 -4.66 -28.73
N ALA A 85 1.98 -3.55 -29.46
CA ALA A 85 2.18 -2.24 -28.86
C ALA A 85 0.98 -1.87 -27.97
N ARG A 86 1.22 -1.71 -26.66
CA ARG A 86 0.20 -1.24 -25.71
C ARG A 86 -0.12 0.21 -26.03
N ILE A 87 -1.35 0.47 -26.46
CA ILE A 87 -1.82 1.83 -26.77
C ILE A 87 -2.15 2.53 -25.45
N SER A 88 -1.19 3.31 -24.94
CA SER A 88 -1.36 4.17 -23.77
C SER A 88 -1.46 5.63 -24.17
N ASN A 89 -2.21 6.40 -23.39
CA ASN A 89 -2.22 7.86 -23.47
C ASN A 89 -1.76 8.44 -22.13
N ALA A 90 -1.13 9.61 -22.16
CA ALA A 90 -0.81 10.34 -20.95
C ALA A 90 -2.07 10.83 -20.23
N LEU A 91 -2.08 10.65 -18.92
CA LEU A 91 -2.96 11.29 -17.95
C LEU A 91 -2.07 12.10 -17.01
N VAL A 92 -2.37 13.38 -16.83
CA VAL A 92 -1.76 14.23 -15.82
C VAL A 92 -2.82 14.67 -14.83
N ILE A 93 -2.59 14.43 -13.54
CA ILE A 93 -3.38 15.01 -12.46
C ILE A 93 -2.50 16.04 -11.76
N CYS A 94 -2.97 17.28 -11.60
CA CYS A 94 -2.22 18.34 -10.95
C CYS A 94 -3.10 19.09 -9.96
N GLY A 95 -2.54 19.49 -8.84
CA GLY A 95 -3.26 20.22 -7.80
C GLY A 95 -2.40 21.30 -7.16
N SER A 96 -3.02 22.08 -6.28
CA SER A 96 -2.34 23.03 -5.39
C SER A 96 -1.93 22.43 -4.06
N ASP A 97 -2.54 21.30 -3.68
CA ASP A 97 -2.38 20.59 -2.40
C ASP A 97 -1.87 19.17 -2.67
N GLU A 98 -0.86 18.72 -1.93
CA GLU A 98 -0.22 17.42 -2.17
C GLU A 98 -1.12 16.26 -1.73
N ASP A 99 -1.86 16.41 -0.64
CA ASP A 99 -2.75 15.35 -0.15
C ASP A 99 -3.90 15.09 -1.13
N ASP A 100 -4.47 16.15 -1.73
CA ASP A 100 -5.51 16.03 -2.76
C ASP A 100 -5.01 15.26 -3.98
N VAL A 101 -3.79 15.55 -4.42
CA VAL A 101 -3.15 14.83 -5.54
C VAL A 101 -2.87 13.38 -5.15
N GLN A 102 -2.34 13.13 -3.95
CA GLN A 102 -2.09 11.78 -3.46
C GLN A 102 -3.36 10.94 -3.36
N ARG A 103 -4.46 11.50 -2.83
CA ARG A 103 -5.78 10.85 -2.81
C ARG A 103 -6.26 10.54 -4.22
N ALA A 104 -6.09 11.48 -5.15
CA ALA A 104 -6.45 11.28 -6.55
C ALA A 104 -5.64 10.18 -7.23
N VAL A 105 -4.34 10.06 -6.91
CA VAL A 105 -3.49 8.98 -7.40
C VAL A 105 -4.02 7.62 -6.94
N LEU A 106 -4.30 7.47 -5.64
CA LEU A 106 -4.80 6.21 -5.07
C LEU A 106 -6.14 5.81 -5.68
N LEU A 107 -7.07 6.77 -5.78
CA LEU A 107 -8.38 6.55 -6.37
C LEU A 107 -8.29 6.26 -7.87
N ALA A 108 -7.47 6.98 -8.63
CA ALA A 108 -7.29 6.74 -10.06
C ALA A 108 -6.68 5.36 -10.33
N SER A 109 -5.63 4.97 -9.61
CA SER A 109 -5.01 3.65 -9.75
C SER A 109 -6.01 2.51 -9.50
N SER A 110 -6.93 2.71 -8.56
CA SER A 110 -8.00 1.75 -8.28
C SER A 110 -9.10 1.78 -9.34
N LYS A 111 -9.55 2.97 -9.77
CA LYS A 111 -10.64 3.16 -10.74
C LYS A 111 -10.27 2.68 -12.15
N PHE A 112 -8.98 2.74 -12.49
CA PHE A 112 -8.41 2.31 -13.76
C PHE A 112 -7.55 1.05 -13.60
N LEU A 113 -7.93 0.16 -12.67
CA LEU A 113 -7.23 -1.10 -12.42
C LEU A 113 -7.00 -1.87 -13.74
N GLY A 114 -5.77 -2.34 -13.94
CA GLY A 114 -5.39 -3.04 -15.16
C GLY A 114 -5.32 -2.15 -16.41
N ARG A 115 -5.40 -0.82 -16.30
CA ARG A 115 -5.21 0.13 -17.41
C ARG A 115 -4.07 1.12 -17.18
N VAL A 116 -3.59 1.27 -15.96
CA VAL A 116 -2.43 2.12 -15.65
C VAL A 116 -1.14 1.34 -15.91
N ASP A 117 -0.32 1.79 -16.86
CA ASP A 117 0.94 1.14 -17.24
C ASP A 117 2.14 1.68 -16.45
N ALA A 118 2.17 2.98 -16.14
CA ALA A 118 3.23 3.63 -15.39
C ALA A 118 2.70 4.86 -14.65
N VAL A 119 3.30 5.18 -13.51
CA VAL A 119 2.93 6.32 -12.66
C VAL A 119 4.19 7.03 -12.17
N GLN A 120 4.25 8.34 -12.32
CA GLN A 120 5.29 9.22 -11.78
C GLN A 120 4.61 10.29 -10.95
N ASN A 121 4.85 10.31 -9.64
CA ASN A 121 4.32 11.32 -8.73
C ASN A 121 5.45 12.27 -8.30
N THR A 122 5.24 13.57 -8.47
CA THR A 122 6.16 14.64 -8.04
C THR A 122 5.45 15.61 -7.09
N GLY A 123 4.80 15.07 -6.06
CA GLY A 123 4.04 15.80 -5.04
C GLY A 123 2.72 16.34 -5.62
N THR A 124 2.72 17.57 -6.11
CA THR A 124 1.51 18.24 -6.63
C THR A 124 1.19 17.90 -8.08
N LEU A 125 1.89 16.95 -8.69
CA LEU A 125 1.69 16.53 -10.07
C LEU A 125 1.93 15.03 -10.22
N LEU A 126 0.93 14.36 -10.77
CA LEU A 126 0.99 12.99 -11.25
C LEU A 126 1.07 12.97 -12.77
N ALA A 127 1.98 12.18 -13.32
CA ALA A 127 1.94 11.78 -14.72
C ALA A 127 1.82 10.26 -14.81
N ALA A 128 0.83 9.77 -15.55
CA ALA A 128 0.58 8.35 -15.75
C ALA A 128 0.33 8.03 -17.22
N SER A 129 0.61 6.79 -17.61
CA SER A 129 0.23 6.24 -18.91
C SER A 129 -0.96 5.31 -18.71
N VAL A 130 -2.08 5.58 -19.40
CA VAL A 130 -3.35 4.86 -19.21
C VAL A 130 -3.85 4.31 -20.55
N ARG A 131 -4.14 3.01 -20.57
CA ARG A 131 -4.64 2.29 -21.74
C ARG A 131 -6.09 2.64 -22.05
N HIS A 132 -6.38 2.82 -23.34
CA HIS A 132 -7.73 3.03 -23.88
C HIS A 132 -8.53 4.15 -23.21
N ILE A 133 -7.87 5.18 -22.67
CA ILE A 133 -8.55 6.32 -22.03
C ILE A 133 -9.19 7.25 -23.07
N GLY A 134 -10.36 7.80 -22.76
CA GLY A 134 -11.11 8.74 -23.61
C GLY A 134 -12.56 8.35 -23.90
N SER A 135 -13.06 7.28 -23.29
CA SER A 135 -14.49 6.91 -23.35
C SER A 135 -15.35 7.79 -22.44
N SER A 136 -16.67 7.71 -22.59
CA SER A 136 -17.62 8.36 -21.67
C SER A 136 -17.50 7.87 -20.23
N TYR A 137 -17.15 6.59 -20.05
CA TYR A 137 -16.83 6.04 -18.74
C TYR A 137 -15.61 6.73 -18.13
N ASP A 138 -14.56 6.98 -18.92
CA ASP A 138 -13.32 7.57 -18.41
C ASP A 138 -13.51 9.00 -17.91
N ASP A 139 -14.36 9.78 -18.60
CA ASP A 139 -14.74 11.11 -18.15
C ASP A 139 -15.47 11.06 -16.81
N ALA A 140 -16.52 10.25 -16.72
CA ALA A 140 -17.27 10.07 -15.48
C ALA A 140 -16.38 9.54 -14.33
N ALA A 141 -15.45 8.64 -14.64
CA ALA A 141 -14.51 8.06 -13.69
C ALA A 141 -13.51 9.09 -13.17
N LEU A 142 -12.93 9.94 -14.04
CA LEU A 142 -12.04 11.02 -13.61
C LEU A 142 -12.78 12.06 -12.77
N TRP A 143 -14.02 12.43 -13.14
CA TRP A 143 -14.83 13.33 -12.32
C TRP A 143 -15.11 12.75 -10.93
N ASP A 144 -15.43 11.44 -10.84
CA ASP A 144 -15.62 10.75 -9.57
C ASP A 144 -14.34 10.74 -8.72
N VAL A 145 -13.19 10.44 -9.34
CA VAL A 145 -11.87 10.47 -8.69
C VAL A 145 -11.59 11.85 -8.11
N LEU A 146 -11.63 12.91 -8.93
CA LEU A 146 -11.32 14.26 -8.46
C LEU A 146 -12.28 14.71 -7.38
N SER A 147 -13.59 14.50 -7.57
CA SER A 147 -14.61 14.92 -6.62
C SER A 147 -14.46 14.25 -5.26
N LYS A 148 -14.06 12.97 -5.21
CA LYS A 148 -13.86 12.25 -3.95
C LYS A 148 -12.52 12.57 -3.29
N SER A 149 -11.51 12.94 -4.08
CA SER A 149 -10.16 13.26 -3.58
C SER A 149 -10.14 14.54 -2.76
N VAL A 150 -11.01 15.50 -3.11
CA VAL A 150 -11.07 16.82 -2.48
C VAL A 150 -12.13 16.94 -1.39
N ARG A 151 -12.87 15.85 -1.10
CA ARG A 151 -13.89 15.88 -0.06
C ARG A 151 -13.25 16.21 1.27
N ALA A 152 -13.93 17.02 2.08
CA ALA A 152 -13.51 17.28 3.44
C ALA A 152 -13.31 15.94 4.17
N PRO A 153 -12.11 15.65 4.69
CA PRO A 153 -11.88 14.41 5.42
C PRO A 153 -12.77 14.40 6.66
N ILE A 154 -13.29 13.22 6.99
CA ILE A 154 -13.95 13.00 8.28
C ILE A 154 -12.88 13.23 9.36
N ASP A 155 -13.21 14.03 10.38
CA ASP A 155 -12.31 14.24 11.51
C ASP A 155 -12.06 12.88 12.20
N PRO A 156 -10.82 12.36 12.19
CA PRO A 156 -10.53 11.08 12.82
C PRO A 156 -10.72 11.10 14.34
N LEU A 157 -10.78 12.29 14.97
CA LEU A 157 -11.09 12.48 16.38
C LEU A 157 -12.60 12.45 16.68
N LEU A 158 -13.44 12.46 15.65
CA LEU A 158 -14.89 12.28 15.74
C LEU A 158 -15.31 11.00 14.98
N PRO A 159 -14.91 9.82 15.48
CA PRO A 159 -15.13 8.59 14.75
C PRO A 159 -16.61 8.17 14.84
N PRO A 160 -17.09 7.28 13.93
CA PRO A 160 -18.47 6.80 13.97
C PRO A 160 -18.86 6.23 15.34
N PRO A 161 -20.10 6.45 15.82
CA PRO A 161 -20.56 5.90 17.09
C PRO A 161 -20.33 4.38 17.19
N GLY A 162 -19.78 3.93 18.32
CA GLY A 162 -19.48 2.50 18.57
C GLY A 162 -18.19 1.98 17.92
N SER A 163 -17.47 2.80 17.17
CA SER A 163 -16.11 2.45 16.72
C SER A 163 -15.10 2.47 17.88
N ARG A 164 -14.02 1.71 17.73
CA ARG A 164 -12.90 1.68 18.68
C ARG A 164 -11.60 1.99 17.94
N SER A 165 -10.71 2.74 18.59
CA SER A 165 -9.36 2.95 18.08
C SER A 165 -8.53 1.67 18.18
N ILE A 166 -7.42 1.62 17.43
CA ILE A 166 -6.48 0.49 17.55
C ILE A 166 -5.90 0.38 18.97
N ASP A 167 -5.69 1.50 19.67
CA ASP A 167 -5.20 1.51 21.05
C ASP A 167 -6.22 0.91 22.01
N GLN A 168 -7.50 1.21 21.83
CA GLN A 168 -8.58 0.60 22.62
C GLN A 168 -8.66 -0.90 22.34
N LEU A 169 -8.67 -1.32 21.07
CA LEU A 169 -8.69 -2.74 20.69
C LEU A 169 -7.49 -3.51 21.27
N LEU A 170 -6.32 -2.89 21.25
CA LEU A 170 -5.09 -3.48 21.78
C LEU A 170 -5.12 -3.55 23.31
N SER A 171 -5.62 -2.50 23.99
CA SER A 171 -5.80 -2.49 25.44
C SER A 171 -6.77 -3.59 25.89
N ASP A 172 -7.93 -3.70 25.24
CA ASP A 172 -8.93 -4.74 25.48
C ASP A 172 -8.38 -6.15 25.24
N ALA A 173 -7.53 -6.33 24.21
CA ALA A 173 -6.89 -7.62 23.96
C ALA A 173 -5.91 -7.94 25.09
N ARG A 174 -5.04 -7.01 25.46
CA ARG A 174 -4.01 -7.22 26.49
C ARG A 174 -4.60 -7.44 27.88
N SER A 175 -5.76 -6.89 28.20
CA SER A 175 -6.41 -7.12 29.49
C SER A 175 -6.89 -8.56 29.68
N LYS A 176 -6.97 -9.36 28.61
CA LYS A 176 -7.34 -10.78 28.64
C LYS A 176 -6.13 -11.71 28.71
N LEU A 177 -4.91 -11.16 28.63
CA LEU A 177 -3.68 -11.93 28.47
C LEU A 177 -2.75 -11.78 29.67
N GLU A 178 -2.20 -12.91 30.12
CA GLU A 178 -1.02 -12.92 30.97
C GLU A 178 0.24 -12.81 30.10
N ARG A 179 0.55 -11.58 29.68
CA ARG A 179 1.67 -11.31 28.77
C ARG A 179 3.00 -11.65 29.40
N MET A 180 3.92 -12.17 28.61
CA MET A 180 5.23 -12.62 29.10
C MET A 180 6.34 -11.67 28.64
N THR A 181 7.30 -11.41 29.52
CA THR A 181 8.58 -10.86 29.09
C THR A 181 9.34 -11.88 28.24
N PRO A 182 10.31 -11.46 27.41
CA PRO A 182 11.13 -12.41 26.66
C PRO A 182 11.80 -13.48 27.54
N ARG A 183 12.30 -13.08 28.72
CA ARG A 183 12.94 -14.00 29.66
C ARG A 183 11.96 -15.04 30.21
N GLN A 184 10.77 -14.61 30.63
CA GLN A 184 9.72 -15.54 31.09
C GLN A 184 9.29 -16.51 29.99
N ALA A 185 9.16 -16.04 28.75
CA ALA A 185 8.84 -16.91 27.62
C ALA A 185 9.97 -17.94 27.37
N TYR A 186 11.23 -17.51 27.42
CA TYR A 186 12.39 -18.40 27.32
C TYR A 186 12.40 -19.45 28.43
N ASP A 187 12.22 -19.04 29.69
CA ASP A 187 12.24 -19.95 30.83
C ASP A 187 11.07 -20.95 30.76
N ALA A 188 9.87 -20.52 30.35
CA ALA A 188 8.70 -21.40 30.16
C ALA A 188 8.90 -22.46 29.06
N LEU A 189 9.67 -22.15 28.01
CA LEU A 189 10.01 -23.13 26.96
C LEU A 189 10.99 -24.21 27.47
N HIS A 190 11.76 -23.92 28.51
CA HIS A 190 12.78 -24.82 29.07
C HIS A 190 12.31 -25.55 30.33
N ASP A 191 11.17 -25.17 30.90
CA ASP A 191 10.64 -25.78 32.11
C ASP A 191 9.98 -27.14 31.80
N PRO A 192 10.60 -28.28 32.17
CA PRO A 192 10.04 -29.60 31.93
C PRO A 192 8.86 -29.92 32.86
N THR A 193 8.59 -29.08 33.86
CA THR A 193 7.52 -29.26 34.83
C THR A 193 6.23 -28.57 34.41
N PHE A 194 6.26 -27.79 33.32
CA PHE A 194 5.07 -27.14 32.81
C PHE A 194 4.06 -28.20 32.35
N PRO A 195 2.80 -28.18 32.86
CA PRO A 195 1.86 -29.30 32.69
C PRO A 195 1.33 -29.45 31.26
N MET A 196 1.63 -28.48 30.40
CA MET A 196 1.05 -28.33 29.07
C MET A 196 2.17 -28.16 28.04
N PRO A 197 2.00 -28.64 26.79
CA PRO A 197 2.95 -28.34 25.73
C PRO A 197 3.07 -26.82 25.50
N VAL A 198 4.30 -26.32 25.53
CA VAL A 198 4.62 -24.89 25.33
C VAL A 198 5.25 -24.70 23.96
N PHE A 199 4.71 -23.77 23.17
CA PHE A 199 5.21 -23.44 21.85
C PHE A 199 5.46 -21.95 21.70
N LEU A 200 6.52 -21.63 20.97
CA LEU A 200 6.81 -20.29 20.50
C LEU A 200 6.31 -20.15 19.05
N VAL A 201 5.58 -19.09 18.73
CA VAL A 201 4.96 -18.89 17.41
C VAL A 201 5.35 -17.52 16.83
N ASP A 202 6.01 -17.53 15.66
CA ASP A 202 6.33 -16.33 14.89
C ASP A 202 5.22 -16.03 13.88
N ILE A 203 4.53 -14.91 14.07
CA ILE A 203 3.43 -14.49 13.18
C ILE A 203 3.85 -13.41 12.17
N ARG A 204 5.12 -13.01 12.14
CA ARG A 204 5.63 -11.98 11.22
C ARG A 204 5.57 -12.47 9.76
N PRO A 205 5.55 -11.60 8.74
CA PRO A 205 5.64 -12.02 7.34
C PRO A 205 7.03 -12.58 6.95
N ALA A 206 7.08 -13.46 5.95
CA ALA A 206 8.31 -14.09 5.48
C ALA A 206 9.38 -13.08 5.05
N SER A 207 9.00 -12.02 4.36
CA SER A 207 9.91 -10.94 3.95
C SER A 207 10.53 -10.20 5.14
N GLN A 208 9.80 -10.07 6.24
CA GLN A 208 10.34 -9.49 7.47
C GLN A 208 11.35 -10.43 8.12
N ARG A 209 10.99 -11.71 8.30
CA ARG A 209 11.90 -12.73 8.87
C ARG A 209 13.17 -12.90 8.03
N ALA A 210 13.07 -12.81 6.71
CA ALA A 210 14.22 -12.88 5.81
C ALA A 210 15.22 -11.72 6.02
N ARG A 211 14.72 -10.52 6.34
CA ARG A 211 15.54 -9.33 6.59
C ARG A 211 16.10 -9.26 8.01
N GLU A 212 15.31 -9.69 8.99
CA GLU A 212 15.56 -9.42 10.41
C GLU A 212 15.96 -10.68 11.21
N GLY A 213 15.90 -11.86 10.59
CA GLY A 213 16.09 -13.14 11.26
C GLY A 213 14.87 -13.59 12.06
N GLY A 214 15.04 -14.60 12.89
CA GLY A 214 13.97 -15.16 13.73
C GLY A 214 14.50 -15.99 14.88
N ILE A 215 13.60 -16.45 15.76
CA ILE A 215 13.94 -17.31 16.89
C ILE A 215 13.88 -18.76 16.39
N HIS A 216 15.03 -19.40 16.27
CA HIS A 216 15.11 -20.79 15.82
C HIS A 216 14.35 -21.70 16.81
N GLY A 217 13.57 -22.66 16.28
CA GLY A 217 12.67 -23.49 17.09
C GLY A 217 11.23 -22.95 17.20
N SER A 218 10.96 -21.73 16.72
CA SER A 218 9.58 -21.22 16.64
C SER A 218 8.78 -21.92 15.55
N LEU A 219 7.49 -22.15 15.80
CA LEU A 219 6.53 -22.46 14.76
C LEU A 219 6.27 -21.21 13.93
N ILE A 220 6.53 -21.29 12.62
CA ILE A 220 6.30 -20.17 11.71
C ILE A 220 4.87 -20.26 11.19
N ILE A 221 3.97 -19.45 11.74
CA ILE A 221 2.55 -19.41 11.39
C ILE A 221 2.17 -17.95 11.21
N GLU A 222 2.14 -17.47 9.96
CA GLU A 222 1.83 -16.06 9.72
C GLU A 222 0.42 -15.68 10.19
N ARG A 223 0.25 -14.41 10.58
CA ARG A 223 -0.98 -13.92 11.21
C ARG A 223 -2.26 -14.31 10.47
N ASN A 224 -2.22 -14.37 9.14
CA ASN A 224 -3.37 -14.62 8.27
C ASN A 224 -3.93 -16.04 8.33
N VAL A 225 -3.17 -17.01 8.85
CA VAL A 225 -3.60 -18.42 8.93
C VAL A 225 -3.69 -18.95 10.35
N LEU A 226 -3.37 -18.13 11.35
CA LEU A 226 -3.17 -18.56 12.74
C LEU A 226 -4.37 -19.31 13.31
N GLU A 227 -5.58 -18.75 13.20
CA GLU A 227 -6.81 -19.31 13.73
C GLU A 227 -7.07 -20.72 13.16
N TRP A 228 -6.97 -20.87 11.84
CA TRP A 228 -7.18 -22.15 11.16
C TRP A 228 -6.15 -23.21 11.57
N ARG A 229 -4.91 -22.79 11.82
CA ARG A 229 -3.83 -23.69 12.21
C ARG A 229 -3.94 -24.17 13.66
N PHE A 230 -4.67 -23.44 14.51
CA PHE A 230 -4.79 -23.77 15.92
C PHE A 230 -6.18 -24.20 16.38
N ASP A 231 -7.26 -23.97 15.62
CA ASP A 231 -8.59 -24.50 15.98
C ASP A 231 -8.59 -26.04 15.94
N PRO A 232 -8.82 -26.74 17.08
CA PRO A 232 -8.84 -28.20 17.11
C PRO A 232 -9.90 -28.86 16.23
N ARG A 233 -10.90 -28.09 15.81
CA ARG A 233 -12.00 -28.54 14.95
C ARG A 233 -11.71 -28.34 13.46
N CYS A 234 -10.66 -27.61 13.11
CA CYS A 234 -10.33 -27.29 11.72
C CYS A 234 -9.54 -28.43 11.06
N GLU A 235 -9.91 -28.83 9.84
CA GLU A 235 -9.16 -29.86 9.09
C GLU A 235 -7.72 -29.42 8.74
N ALA A 236 -7.51 -28.11 8.55
CA ALA A 236 -6.20 -27.54 8.21
C ALA A 236 -5.30 -27.27 9.44
N ARG A 237 -5.72 -27.71 10.63
CA ARG A 237 -4.98 -27.50 11.87
C ARG A 237 -3.60 -28.14 11.87
N LEU A 238 -2.72 -27.66 12.72
CA LEU A 238 -1.50 -28.37 13.05
C LEU A 238 -1.84 -29.69 13.75
N ALA A 239 -1.05 -30.73 13.50
CA ALA A 239 -1.25 -32.04 14.12
C ALA A 239 -1.35 -31.95 15.66
N ILE A 240 -0.47 -31.13 16.27
CA ILE A 240 -0.42 -30.89 17.72
C ILE A 240 -1.57 -30.05 18.28
N ALA A 241 -2.31 -29.35 17.41
CA ALA A 241 -3.44 -28.53 17.78
C ALA A 241 -4.75 -29.33 17.82
N ASP A 242 -4.72 -30.59 18.28
CA ASP A 242 -5.91 -31.44 18.50
C ASP A 242 -6.55 -31.25 19.89
N ARG A 243 -6.09 -30.24 20.63
CA ARG A 243 -6.37 -30.00 22.05
C ARG A 243 -6.41 -28.51 22.37
N TYR A 244 -7.05 -28.16 23.49
CA TYR A 244 -7.29 -26.76 23.89
C TYR A 244 -6.32 -26.22 24.94
N ASP A 245 -5.59 -27.09 25.62
CA ASP A 245 -4.71 -26.76 26.75
C ASP A 245 -3.28 -26.42 26.31
N LEU A 246 -3.06 -26.01 25.06
CA LEU A 246 -1.73 -25.61 24.58
C LEU A 246 -1.30 -24.25 25.13
N LYS A 247 -0.06 -24.13 25.62
CA LYS A 247 0.55 -22.83 25.94
C LYS A 247 1.19 -22.25 24.67
N ILE A 248 0.46 -21.39 23.99
CA ILE A 248 0.88 -20.78 22.72
C ILE A 248 1.44 -19.38 23.01
N ILE A 249 2.76 -19.22 22.92
CA ILE A 249 3.44 -17.94 23.13
C ILE A 249 3.72 -17.31 21.77
N ILE A 250 2.94 -16.28 21.42
CA ILE A 250 2.98 -15.63 20.12
C ILE A 250 3.91 -14.42 20.16
N TYR A 251 4.69 -14.21 19.11
CA TYR A 251 5.41 -12.95 18.93
C TYR A 251 5.28 -12.40 17.50
N CYS A 252 5.15 -11.09 17.42
CA CYS A 252 5.40 -10.32 16.20
C CYS A 252 6.68 -9.49 16.39
N GLN A 253 6.87 -8.43 15.60
CA GLN A 253 8.08 -7.62 15.74
C GLN A 253 8.19 -6.90 17.07
N GLU A 254 7.11 -6.25 17.52
CA GLU A 254 7.12 -5.30 18.66
C GLU A 254 6.04 -5.58 19.71
N GLY A 255 5.32 -6.71 19.61
CA GLY A 255 4.31 -7.08 20.61
C GLY A 255 2.96 -6.36 20.47
N TYR A 256 2.63 -5.85 19.28
CA TYR A 256 1.33 -5.26 18.95
C TYR A 256 0.37 -6.32 18.38
N THR A 257 0.65 -6.77 17.15
CA THR A 257 -0.16 -7.76 16.44
C THR A 257 -0.27 -9.09 17.20
N SER A 258 0.75 -9.48 17.95
CA SER A 258 0.75 -10.72 18.74
C SER A 258 -0.28 -10.71 19.87
N SER A 259 -0.53 -9.55 20.52
CA SER A 259 -1.57 -9.45 21.53
C SER A 259 -2.96 -9.66 20.92
N LEU A 260 -3.22 -9.04 19.76
CA LEU A 260 -4.48 -9.23 19.03
C LEU A 260 -4.67 -10.69 18.58
N ALA A 261 -3.57 -11.33 18.16
CA ALA A 261 -3.56 -12.72 17.75
C ALA A 261 -3.80 -13.71 18.89
N ALA A 262 -3.20 -13.47 20.07
CA ALA A 262 -3.44 -14.30 21.24
C ALA A 262 -4.90 -14.17 21.71
N ALA A 263 -5.45 -12.95 21.70
CA ALA A 263 -6.85 -12.72 22.02
C ALA A 263 -7.82 -13.39 21.03
N SER A 264 -7.50 -13.49 19.73
CA SER A 264 -8.34 -14.24 18.79
C SER A 264 -8.26 -15.74 19.00
N LEU A 265 -7.13 -16.29 19.46
CA LEU A 265 -7.06 -17.69 19.87
C LEU A 265 -7.91 -17.98 21.12
N HIS A 266 -8.06 -17.02 22.04
CA HIS A 266 -9.00 -17.16 23.17
C HIS A 266 -10.45 -17.32 22.69
N GLU A 267 -10.85 -16.64 21.60
CA GLU A 267 -12.19 -16.80 21.01
C GLU A 267 -12.45 -18.23 20.48
N LEU A 268 -11.39 -18.97 20.17
CA LEU A 268 -11.45 -20.39 19.80
C LEU A 268 -11.42 -21.34 21.00
N GLY A 269 -11.25 -20.82 22.23
CA GLY A 269 -11.14 -21.60 23.46
C GLY A 269 -9.70 -21.95 23.87
N LEU A 270 -8.68 -21.46 23.15
CA LEU A 270 -7.26 -21.65 23.50
C LEU A 270 -6.81 -20.62 24.53
N LEU A 271 -7.38 -20.70 25.74
CA LEU A 271 -7.25 -19.70 26.80
C LEU A 271 -5.82 -19.53 27.35
N ASN A 272 -4.93 -20.49 27.07
CA ASN A 272 -3.54 -20.42 27.47
C ASN A 272 -2.65 -19.65 26.47
N ALA A 273 -3.20 -19.22 25.32
CA ALA A 273 -2.48 -18.38 24.38
C ALA A 273 -2.10 -17.03 25.00
N THR A 274 -0.89 -16.57 24.74
CA THR A 274 -0.36 -15.29 25.22
C THR A 274 0.66 -14.73 24.23
N ASP A 275 1.24 -13.57 24.52
CA ASP A 275 2.27 -12.96 23.70
C ASP A 275 3.50 -12.46 24.47
N ILE A 276 4.55 -12.14 23.71
CA ILE A 276 5.78 -11.55 24.23
C ILE A 276 5.69 -10.02 24.21
N VAL A 277 5.87 -9.41 25.38
CA VAL A 277 6.00 -7.96 25.52
C VAL A 277 7.21 -7.47 24.70
N GLY A 278 6.96 -6.57 23.75
CA GLY A 278 7.99 -6.03 22.86
C GLY A 278 8.43 -6.96 21.73
N GLY A 279 7.82 -8.16 21.60
CA GLY A 279 8.02 -9.07 20.48
C GLY A 279 9.47 -9.51 20.25
N PHE A 280 9.80 -9.77 18.98
CA PHE A 280 11.13 -10.17 18.54
C PHE A 280 12.21 -9.11 18.86
N ALA A 281 11.87 -7.82 18.76
CA ALA A 281 12.80 -6.74 19.07
C ALA A 281 13.26 -6.79 20.54
N ALA A 282 12.33 -6.97 21.47
CA ALA A 282 12.66 -7.11 22.90
C ALA A 282 13.39 -8.42 23.21
N TRP A 283 13.08 -9.50 22.49
CA TRP A 283 13.83 -10.76 22.59
C TRP A 283 15.31 -10.58 22.23
N GLY A 284 15.59 -9.92 21.10
CA GLY A 284 16.95 -9.59 20.69
C GLY A 284 17.65 -8.64 21.69
N ALA A 285 16.93 -7.62 22.17
CA ALA A 285 17.46 -6.68 23.16
C ALA A 285 17.80 -7.35 24.51
N ALA A 286 17.08 -8.42 24.88
CA ALA A 286 17.36 -9.24 26.04
C ALA A 286 18.54 -10.21 25.86
N GLY A 287 19.17 -10.24 24.68
CA GLY A 287 20.31 -11.12 24.37
C GLY A 287 19.94 -12.61 24.33
N LEU A 288 18.66 -12.94 24.11
CA LEU A 288 18.19 -14.31 24.08
C LEU A 288 18.53 -14.99 22.73
N PRO A 289 18.67 -16.33 22.70
CA PRO A 289 19.06 -17.05 21.49
C PRO A 289 18.15 -16.76 20.29
N GLY A 290 18.74 -16.52 19.13
CA GLY A 290 18.03 -16.31 17.87
C GLY A 290 18.95 -16.53 16.68
N GLN A 291 18.37 -16.87 15.53
CA GLN A 291 19.08 -16.84 14.26
C GLN A 291 18.85 -15.46 13.63
N ILE A 292 19.75 -14.53 13.94
CA ILE A 292 19.82 -13.26 13.24
C ILE A 292 20.70 -13.50 12.01
N ARG A 293 20.09 -13.62 10.83
CA ARG A 293 20.85 -13.43 9.59
C ARG A 293 20.90 -11.93 9.30
N PRO A 294 22.06 -11.28 9.26
CA PRO A 294 22.15 -9.92 8.73
C PRO A 294 21.81 -9.94 7.23
N PRO A 295 21.36 -8.80 6.65
CA PRO A 295 21.34 -8.67 5.20
C PRO A 295 22.77 -8.82 4.69
N SER A 296 23.02 -9.87 3.91
CA SER A 296 24.16 -9.91 3.01
C SER A 296 24.04 -8.71 2.07
N THR A 297 24.84 -7.67 2.29
CA THR A 297 25.09 -6.67 1.25
C THR A 297 25.74 -7.37 0.07
N ILE A 298 25.20 -7.10 -1.11
CA ILE A 298 25.42 -7.77 -2.39
C ILE A 298 26.90 -7.70 -2.84
N SER A 299 27.55 -8.85 -2.92
CA SER A 299 28.30 -9.45 -4.06
C SER A 299 28.88 -10.76 -3.49
N ASP A 300 28.67 -11.93 -4.08
CA ASP A 300 29.42 -12.35 -5.25
C ASP A 300 28.68 -13.43 -6.03
N GLU A 301 28.89 -13.36 -7.34
CA GLU A 301 28.69 -14.46 -8.27
C GLU A 301 29.47 -15.69 -7.78
N GLU A 302 28.77 -16.71 -7.32
CA GLU A 302 29.30 -18.08 -7.43
C GLU A 302 28.14 -19.02 -7.74
N SER A 303 28.05 -19.31 -9.03
CA SER A 303 27.25 -20.35 -9.65
C SER A 303 27.37 -21.66 -8.88
N TYR A 304 26.27 -22.10 -8.28
CA TYR A 304 26.08 -23.51 -7.95
C TYR A 304 25.99 -24.29 -9.28
N GLN A 305 27.13 -24.83 -9.73
CA GLN A 305 27.14 -25.90 -10.71
C GLN A 305 26.48 -27.13 -10.08
N ILE A 306 25.31 -27.50 -10.60
CA ILE A 306 24.68 -28.78 -10.30
C ILE A 306 25.44 -29.85 -11.09
N SER A 307 26.29 -30.60 -10.40
CA SER A 307 26.71 -31.92 -10.88
C SER A 307 25.51 -32.86 -10.81
N GLN A 308 25.03 -33.29 -11.98
CA GLN A 308 24.07 -34.39 -12.11
C GLN A 308 24.81 -35.72 -11.89
N PRO A 309 24.30 -36.66 -11.07
CA PRO A 309 24.86 -38.00 -10.99
C PRO A 309 24.41 -38.88 -12.15
N SER A 310 25.35 -39.74 -12.59
CA SER A 310 25.24 -40.77 -13.62
C SER A 310 24.29 -41.90 -13.26
#